data_AF-A0A8J2IGW1-F1
#
_entry.id   AF-A0A8J2IGW1-F1
#
_cell.length_a   1.000
_cell.length_b   1.000
_cell.length_c   1.000
_cell.angle_alpha   90.00
_cell.angle_beta   90.00
_cell.angle_gamma   90.00
#
_symmetry.space_group_name_H-M   'P 1'
#
loop_
_entity.id
_entity.type
_entity.pdbx_description
1 polymer ?
#
loop_
_entity_poly.entity_id
_entity_poly.type
_entity_poly.pdbx_seq_one_letter_code
_entity_poly.pdbx_strand_id
1 'polypeptide(L)'
;MMNEVLERRREEAEKTKLGGRLPLEYNHALAWTQTASSGKAEAGDIQLSLAMSARFTTSELLRQVLLDLAAHPDLVEPLREEVSQQISTHGVSVAATSSMVLIDSVLKESQRQSAPLVSLERVALEEVTFPSGERIPTASHIMVDSTNLWDPAVYAEPDRFDGYRFLRKREAGDKASQFVQSGPEFSAFGGGRYLCPGRLFASNELKLALAHILLKYDIRLAEGYEVKSLSVRCVQSC
;
A
#
# COMPACT_ATOMS: atom_id res chain seq x y z
N MET A 1 3.47 -24.13 17.87
CA MET A 1 2.30 -23.38 17.32
C MET A 1 2.13 -23.52 15.80
N MET A 2 3.00 -22.96 14.94
CA MET A 2 2.77 -23.03 13.47
C MET A 2 3.00 -24.41 12.85
N ASN A 3 3.99 -25.15 13.34
CA ASN A 3 4.22 -26.52 12.88
C ASN A 3 3.06 -27.45 13.25
N GLU A 4 2.42 -27.25 14.41
CA GLU A 4 1.19 -27.98 14.77
C GLU A 4 0.02 -27.65 13.84
N VAL A 5 -0.11 -26.39 13.38
CA VAL A 5 -1.11 -26.03 12.38
C VAL A 5 -0.84 -26.75 11.06
N LEU A 6 0.42 -26.84 10.64
CA LEU A 6 0.80 -27.57 9.43
C LEU A 6 0.54 -29.08 9.54
N GLU A 7 0.90 -29.70 10.67
CA GLU A 7 0.65 -31.12 10.90
C GLU A 7 -0.85 -31.43 10.89
N ARG A 8 -1.67 -30.64 11.61
CA ARG A 8 -3.13 -30.80 11.55
C ARG A 8 -3.68 -30.75 10.13
N ARG A 9 -3.18 -29.82 9.31
CA ARG A 9 -3.61 -29.67 7.91
C ARG A 9 -3.17 -30.84 7.03
N ARG A 10 -1.99 -31.41 7.28
CA ARG A 10 -1.53 -32.64 6.60
C ARG A 10 -2.44 -33.81 6.96
N GLU A 11 -2.75 -33.99 8.24
CA GLU A 11 -3.65 -35.04 8.70
C GLU A 11 -5.06 -34.89 8.10
N GLU A 12 -5.60 -33.69 8.04
CA GLU A 12 -6.90 -33.40 7.41
C GLU A 12 -6.87 -33.72 5.90
N ALA A 13 -5.83 -33.30 5.19
CA ALA A 13 -5.68 -33.56 3.77
C ALA A 13 -5.61 -35.08 3.47
N GLU A 14 -4.86 -35.84 4.28
CA GLU A 14 -4.75 -37.30 4.14
C GLU A 14 -6.07 -38.01 4.48
N LYS A 15 -6.77 -37.60 5.54
CA LYS A 15 -8.12 -38.10 5.85
C LYS A 15 -9.10 -37.86 4.71
N THR A 16 -9.01 -36.69 4.06
CA THR A 16 -9.90 -36.32 2.95
C THR A 16 -9.64 -37.19 1.71
N LYS A 17 -8.37 -37.46 1.39
CA LYS A 17 -7.96 -38.38 0.32
C LYS A 17 -8.44 -39.81 0.59
N LEU A 18 -8.26 -40.32 1.81
CA LEU A 18 -8.69 -41.66 2.21
C LEU A 18 -10.22 -41.83 2.09
N GLY A 19 -10.98 -40.75 2.32
CA GLY A 19 -12.44 -40.72 2.13
C GLY A 19 -12.91 -40.55 0.69
N GLY A 20 -12.02 -40.60 -0.31
CA GLY A 20 -12.36 -40.44 -1.73
C GLY A 20 -12.80 -39.02 -2.13
N ARG A 21 -12.53 -38.02 -1.28
CA ARG A 21 -12.84 -36.61 -1.56
C ARG A 21 -11.59 -35.88 -2.03
N LEU A 22 -11.78 -34.79 -2.79
CA LEU A 22 -10.67 -33.92 -3.18
C LEU A 22 -9.97 -33.37 -1.92
N PRO A 23 -8.62 -33.32 -1.91
CA PRO A 23 -7.88 -32.80 -0.77
C PRO A 23 -8.24 -31.34 -0.49
N LEU A 24 -8.29 -30.97 0.79
CA LEU A 24 -8.55 -29.60 1.23
C LEU A 24 -7.44 -28.67 0.74
N GLU A 25 -7.81 -27.73 -0.12
CA GLU A 25 -6.91 -26.67 -0.57
C GLU A 25 -7.05 -25.43 0.30
N TYR A 26 -5.89 -24.86 0.63
CA TYR A 26 -5.78 -23.66 1.45
C TYR A 26 -5.32 -22.49 0.59
N ASN A 27 -6.18 -21.46 0.44
CA ASN A 27 -5.91 -20.27 -0.37
C ASN A 27 -5.30 -19.13 0.43
N HIS A 28 -4.08 -19.33 0.94
CA HIS A 28 -3.36 -18.30 1.69
C HIS A 28 -1.85 -18.49 1.57
N ALA A 29 -1.09 -17.46 1.97
CA ALA A 29 0.36 -17.42 1.83
C ALA A 29 1.09 -18.67 2.36
N LEU A 30 0.72 -19.17 3.55
CA LEU A 30 1.40 -20.32 4.13
C LEU A 30 1.34 -21.59 3.25
N ALA A 31 0.20 -21.87 2.63
CA ALA A 31 0.04 -23.05 1.77
C ALA A 31 0.77 -22.85 0.44
N TRP A 32 0.67 -21.68 -0.17
CA TRP A 32 1.38 -21.36 -1.41
C TRP A 32 2.89 -21.41 -1.23
N THR A 33 3.42 -20.90 -0.12
CA THR A 33 4.86 -20.97 0.16
C THR A 33 5.32 -22.39 0.44
N GLN A 34 4.52 -23.21 1.13
CA GLN A 34 4.82 -24.63 1.30
C GLN A 34 4.91 -25.35 -0.05
N THR A 35 3.96 -25.12 -0.96
CA THR A 35 3.99 -25.67 -2.32
C THR A 35 5.21 -25.16 -3.11
N ALA A 36 5.42 -23.84 -3.14
CA ALA A 36 6.48 -23.21 -3.94
C ALA A 36 7.90 -23.55 -3.45
N SER A 37 8.07 -23.77 -2.14
CA SER A 37 9.36 -24.15 -1.54
C SER A 37 9.57 -25.67 -1.49
N SER A 38 8.59 -26.48 -1.94
CA SER A 38 8.57 -27.93 -1.71
C SER A 38 8.75 -28.29 -0.23
N GLY A 39 8.12 -27.52 0.66
CA GLY A 39 8.15 -27.70 2.11
C GLY A 39 9.45 -27.27 2.80
N LYS A 40 10.40 -26.66 2.08
CA LYS A 40 11.69 -26.22 2.64
C LYS A 40 11.61 -24.93 3.44
N ALA A 41 10.59 -24.11 3.22
CA ALA A 41 10.45 -22.85 3.93
C ALA A 41 9.79 -23.05 5.30
N GLU A 42 10.41 -22.51 6.34
CA GLU A 42 9.89 -22.56 7.71
C GLU A 42 8.63 -21.70 7.85
N ALA A 43 7.56 -22.29 8.40
CA ALA A 43 6.26 -21.64 8.53
C ALA A 43 6.30 -20.38 9.39
N GLY A 44 7.07 -20.44 10.48
CA GLY A 44 7.27 -19.32 11.39
C GLY A 44 7.93 -18.13 10.69
N ASP A 45 8.97 -18.39 9.90
CA ASP A 45 9.71 -17.36 9.19
C ASP A 45 8.84 -16.67 8.13
N ILE A 46 8.02 -17.42 7.41
CA ILE A 46 7.07 -16.86 6.43
C ILE A 46 6.07 -15.94 7.12
N GLN A 47 5.47 -16.40 8.22
CA GLN A 47 4.50 -15.60 8.96
C GLN A 47 5.13 -14.34 9.54
N LEU A 48 6.32 -14.46 10.13
CA LEU A 48 7.06 -13.32 10.67
C LEU A 48 7.43 -12.33 9.56
N SER A 49 7.91 -12.81 8.41
CA SER A 49 8.28 -11.98 7.26
C SER A 49 7.09 -11.17 6.72
N LEU A 50 5.92 -11.81 6.57
CA LEU A 50 4.70 -11.13 6.13
C LEU A 50 4.22 -10.10 7.16
N ALA A 51 4.25 -10.47 8.45
CA ALA A 51 3.84 -9.56 9.53
C ALA A 51 4.76 -8.33 9.62
N MET A 52 6.08 -8.51 9.51
CA MET A 52 7.04 -7.40 9.50
C MET A 52 6.84 -6.50 8.28
N SER A 53 6.70 -7.10 7.09
CA SER A 53 6.47 -6.37 5.83
C SER A 53 5.21 -5.50 5.88
N ALA A 54 4.12 -6.03 6.43
CA ALA A 54 2.85 -5.31 6.56
C ALA A 54 2.90 -4.23 7.64
N ARG A 55 3.53 -4.51 8.80
CA ARG A 55 3.48 -3.63 9.97
C ARG A 55 4.09 -2.25 9.72
N PHE A 56 5.32 -2.21 9.22
CA PHE A 56 6.08 -0.95 9.13
C PHE A 56 5.46 0.00 8.11
N THR A 57 5.09 -0.52 6.94
CA THR A 57 4.51 0.29 5.85
C THR A 57 3.14 0.85 6.23
N THR A 58 2.24 0.04 6.79
CA THR A 58 0.92 0.50 7.23
C THR A 58 1.03 1.52 8.37
N SER A 59 1.83 1.25 9.40
CA SER A 59 1.94 2.13 10.57
C SER A 59 2.50 3.50 10.20
N GLU A 60 3.48 3.52 9.29
CA GLU A 60 4.12 4.76 8.84
C GLU A 60 3.16 5.60 7.98
N LEU A 61 2.43 4.98 7.06
CA LEU A 61 1.44 5.72 6.26
C LEU A 61 0.29 6.23 7.14
N LEU A 62 -0.19 5.43 8.10
CA LEU A 62 -1.20 5.89 9.04
C LEU A 62 -0.68 7.10 9.83
N ARG A 63 0.53 7.03 10.39
CA ARG A 63 1.18 8.15 11.08
C ARG A 63 1.20 9.40 10.21
N GLN A 64 1.63 9.28 8.96
CA GLN A 64 1.70 10.41 8.04
C GLN A 64 0.32 11.03 7.78
N VAL A 65 -0.69 10.21 7.49
CA VAL A 65 -2.07 10.66 7.26
C VAL A 65 -2.62 11.41 8.48
N LEU A 66 -2.33 10.94 9.69
CA LEU A 66 -2.77 11.63 10.90
C LEU A 66 -2.11 13.02 11.05
N LEU A 67 -0.84 13.17 10.66
CA LEU A 67 -0.17 14.46 10.64
C LEU A 67 -0.76 15.39 9.58
N ASP A 68 -1.02 14.86 8.37
CA ASP A 68 -1.61 15.63 7.29
C ASP A 68 -3.01 16.12 7.68
N LEU A 69 -3.85 15.27 8.28
CA LEU A 69 -5.17 15.68 8.77
C LEU A 69 -5.10 16.70 9.92
N ALA A 70 -4.10 16.60 10.79
CA ALA A 70 -3.90 17.58 11.85
C ALA A 70 -3.45 18.95 11.30
N ALA A 71 -2.74 18.96 10.17
CA ALA A 71 -2.35 20.18 9.44
C ALA A 71 -3.46 20.72 8.53
N HIS A 72 -4.42 19.88 8.13
CA HIS A 72 -5.53 20.18 7.23
C HIS A 72 -6.89 19.86 7.90
N PRO A 73 -7.26 20.59 8.96
CA PRO A 73 -8.49 20.33 9.71
C PRO A 73 -9.77 20.50 8.88
N ASP A 74 -9.70 21.22 7.76
CA ASP A 74 -10.77 21.38 6.77
C ASP A 74 -11.20 20.05 6.13
N LEU A 75 -10.32 19.03 6.11
CA LEU A 75 -10.63 17.71 5.58
C LEU A 75 -11.39 16.81 6.59
N VAL A 76 -11.34 17.12 7.88
CA VAL A 76 -11.82 16.20 8.92
C VAL A 76 -13.33 15.98 8.84
N GLU A 77 -14.11 17.05 8.69
CA GLU A 77 -15.57 16.92 8.65
C GLU A 77 -16.06 16.22 7.39
N PRO A 78 -15.59 16.57 6.17
CA PRO A 78 -15.93 15.81 4.96
C PRO A 78 -15.59 14.31 5.04
N LEU A 79 -14.47 13.96 5.69
CA LEU A 79 -14.09 12.56 5.90
C LEU A 79 -15.02 11.87 6.91
N ARG A 80 -15.44 12.55 7.98
CA ARG A 80 -16.42 12.02 8.95
C ARG A 80 -17.78 11.79 8.31
N GLU A 81 -18.23 12.70 7.46
CA GLU A 81 -19.46 12.57 6.70
C GLU A 81 -19.41 11.35 5.78
N GLU A 82 -18.34 11.22 4.98
CA GLU A 82 -18.14 10.04 4.12
C GLU A 82 -18.17 8.74 4.94
N VAL A 83 -17.39 8.67 6.02
CA VAL A 83 -17.30 7.47 6.86
C VAL A 83 -18.66 7.11 7.46
N SER A 84 -19.36 8.09 8.03
CA SER A 84 -20.67 7.88 8.67
C SER A 84 -21.70 7.39 7.66
N GLN A 85 -21.71 8.00 6.46
CA GLN A 85 -22.61 7.60 5.38
C GLN A 85 -22.31 6.16 4.94
N GLN A 86 -21.07 5.84 4.60
CA GLN A 86 -20.73 4.52 4.05
C GLN A 86 -20.94 3.39 5.07
N ILE A 87 -20.64 3.63 6.35
CA ILE A 87 -20.90 2.66 7.42
C ILE A 87 -22.41 2.52 7.66
N SER A 88 -23.18 3.62 7.66
CA SER A 88 -24.63 3.55 7.83
C SER A 88 -25.31 2.79 6.67
N THR A 89 -24.81 2.92 5.45
CA THR A 89 -25.39 2.27 4.26
C THR A 89 -24.99 0.80 4.15
N HIS A 90 -23.73 0.46 4.41
CA HIS A 90 -23.18 -0.86 4.10
C HIS A 90 -22.74 -1.68 5.32
N GLY A 91 -22.87 -1.12 6.53
CA GLY A 91 -22.24 -1.65 7.73
C GLY A 91 -20.71 -1.61 7.66
N VAL A 92 -20.04 -2.23 8.63
CA VAL A 92 -18.58 -2.44 8.55
C VAL A 92 -18.30 -3.57 7.58
N SER A 93 -18.06 -3.23 6.31
CA SER A 93 -17.93 -4.21 5.22
C SER A 93 -16.93 -3.78 4.14
N VAL A 94 -16.61 -4.72 3.24
CA VAL A 94 -15.79 -4.44 2.04
C VAL A 94 -16.48 -3.43 1.13
N ALA A 95 -17.82 -3.43 1.08
CA ALA A 95 -18.58 -2.45 0.30
C ALA A 95 -18.39 -1.04 0.88
N ALA A 96 -18.47 -0.88 2.20
CA ALA A 96 -18.24 0.42 2.85
C ALA A 96 -16.84 0.97 2.54
N THR A 97 -15.81 0.16 2.76
CA THR A 97 -14.42 0.55 2.50
C THR A 97 -14.16 0.82 1.02
N SER A 98 -14.82 0.12 0.09
CA SER A 98 -14.70 0.40 -1.35
C SER A 98 -15.34 1.73 -1.77
N SER A 99 -16.37 2.18 -1.03
CA SER A 99 -17.10 3.43 -1.27
C SER A 99 -16.49 4.65 -0.56
N MET A 100 -15.51 4.48 0.33
CA MET A 100 -14.77 5.59 0.95
C MET A 100 -13.71 6.13 -0.02
N VAL A 101 -14.14 6.99 -0.94
CA VAL A 101 -13.35 7.46 -2.09
C VAL A 101 -12.54 8.72 -1.76
N LEU A 102 -13.00 9.55 -0.83
CA LEU A 102 -12.26 10.69 -0.30
C LEU A 102 -11.15 10.21 0.63
N ILE A 103 -11.40 9.23 1.50
CA ILE A 103 -10.31 8.59 2.26
C ILE A 103 -9.26 8.00 1.30
N ASP A 104 -9.66 7.33 0.22
CA ASP A 104 -8.70 6.85 -0.79
C ASP A 104 -7.82 7.97 -1.34
N SER A 105 -8.43 9.13 -1.63
CA SER A 105 -7.71 10.29 -2.15
C SER A 105 -6.71 10.85 -1.14
N VAL A 106 -7.12 10.98 0.12
CA VAL A 106 -6.24 11.44 1.21
C VAL A 106 -5.10 10.46 1.44
N LEU A 107 -5.37 9.15 1.55
CA LEU A 107 -4.32 8.13 1.70
C LEU A 107 -3.30 8.18 0.56
N LYS A 108 -3.78 8.34 -0.68
CA LYS A 108 -2.92 8.40 -1.86
C LYS A 108 -2.09 9.68 -1.90
N GLU A 109 -2.64 10.82 -1.51
CA GLU A 109 -1.90 12.09 -1.43
C GLU A 109 -0.85 12.08 -0.32
N SER A 110 -1.19 11.55 0.86
CA SER A 110 -0.22 11.35 1.95
C SER A 110 0.93 10.45 1.50
N GLN A 111 0.62 9.36 0.80
CA GLN A 111 1.63 8.46 0.24
C GLN A 111 2.48 9.13 -0.86
N ARG A 112 1.90 10.03 -1.68
CA ARG A 112 2.65 10.81 -2.68
C ARG A 112 3.68 11.72 -2.00
N GLN A 113 3.24 12.48 -1.01
CA GLN A 113 4.04 13.51 -0.35
C GLN A 113 5.15 12.92 0.52
N SER A 114 4.93 11.73 1.09
CA SER A 114 5.88 11.02 1.94
C SER A 114 6.62 9.88 1.22
N ALA A 115 6.54 9.83 -0.10
CA ALA A 115 7.18 8.76 -0.86
C ALA A 115 8.70 8.73 -0.63
N PRO A 116 9.31 7.53 -0.60
CA PRO A 116 10.77 7.42 -0.58
C PRO A 116 11.34 7.90 -1.92
N LEU A 117 12.58 8.43 -1.91
CA LEU A 117 13.26 8.88 -3.12
C LEU A 117 13.43 7.75 -4.15
N VAL A 118 13.60 6.50 -3.68
CA VAL A 118 13.68 5.31 -4.52
C VAL A 118 12.43 4.46 -4.30
N SER A 119 11.71 4.16 -5.37
CA SER A 119 10.48 3.36 -5.35
C SER A 119 10.72 1.87 -5.58
N LEU A 120 11.70 1.52 -6.42
CA LEU A 120 12.00 0.14 -6.81
C LEU A 120 13.49 -0.06 -7.03
N GLU A 121 14.00 -1.24 -6.63
CA GLU A 121 15.41 -1.62 -6.78
C GLU A 121 15.55 -2.97 -7.48
N ARG A 122 16.51 -3.11 -8.39
CA ARG A 122 16.81 -4.35 -9.12
C ARG A 122 18.31 -4.54 -9.29
N VAL A 123 18.76 -5.78 -9.31
CA VAL A 123 20.11 -6.13 -9.74
C VAL A 123 20.00 -6.85 -11.08
N ALA A 124 20.74 -6.38 -12.09
CA ALA A 124 20.83 -7.05 -13.38
C ALA A 124 21.57 -8.38 -13.21
N LEU A 125 20.89 -9.51 -13.45
CA LEU A 125 21.52 -10.84 -13.34
C LEU A 125 22.31 -11.21 -14.60
N GLU A 126 22.02 -10.54 -15.71
CA GLU A 126 22.68 -10.67 -17.00
C GLU A 126 22.69 -9.29 -17.69
N GLU A 127 23.44 -9.16 -18.79
CA GLU A 127 23.43 -7.94 -19.59
C GLU A 127 22.05 -7.75 -20.23
N VAL A 128 21.46 -6.57 -20.04
CA VAL A 128 20.16 -6.21 -20.61
C VAL A 128 20.34 -5.09 -21.62
N THR A 129 19.90 -5.30 -22.86
CA THR A 129 19.83 -4.24 -23.87
C THR A 129 18.40 -3.73 -23.99
N PHE A 130 18.19 -2.44 -23.76
CA PHE A 130 16.89 -1.81 -23.94
C PHE A 130 16.55 -1.63 -25.42
N PRO A 131 15.26 -1.45 -25.78
CA PRO A 131 14.86 -1.11 -27.15
C PRO A 131 15.51 0.18 -27.70
N SER A 132 15.94 1.09 -26.82
CA SER A 132 16.72 2.30 -27.14
C SER A 132 18.17 2.00 -27.56
N GLY A 133 18.65 0.78 -27.36
CA GLY A 133 20.04 0.36 -27.59
C GLY A 133 20.97 0.53 -26.37
N GLU A 134 20.49 1.15 -25.29
CA GLU A 134 21.24 1.28 -24.04
C GLU A 134 21.45 -0.09 -23.39
N ARG A 135 22.65 -0.31 -22.85
CA ARG A 135 23.03 -1.59 -22.24
C ARG A 135 23.24 -1.42 -20.75
N ILE A 136 22.63 -2.29 -19.97
CA ILE A 136 22.88 -2.44 -18.54
C ILE A 136 23.79 -3.66 -18.34
N PRO A 137 25.02 -3.48 -17.84
CA PRO A 137 25.91 -4.59 -17.52
C PRO A 137 25.34 -5.52 -16.44
N THR A 138 25.76 -6.78 -16.47
CA THR A 138 25.55 -7.73 -15.37
C THR A 138 26.02 -7.15 -14.03
N ALA A 139 25.31 -7.47 -12.95
CA ALA A 139 25.52 -7.01 -11.58
C ALA A 139 25.27 -5.51 -11.34
N SER A 140 24.75 -4.77 -12.32
CA SER A 140 24.35 -3.37 -12.11
C SER A 140 23.18 -3.27 -11.13
N HIS A 141 23.30 -2.36 -10.15
CA HIS A 141 22.20 -2.00 -9.27
C HIS A 141 21.39 -0.85 -9.88
N ILE A 142 20.12 -1.12 -10.14
CA ILE A 142 19.18 -0.20 -10.80
C ILE A 142 18.18 0.27 -9.75
N MET A 143 18.06 1.59 -9.61
CA MET A 143 17.11 2.24 -8.72
C MET A 143 16.14 3.06 -9.57
N VAL A 144 14.84 2.89 -9.36
CA VAL A 144 13.79 3.70 -9.98
C VAL A 144 13.43 4.78 -8.98
N ASP A 145 13.70 6.03 -9.34
CA ASP A 145 13.39 7.16 -8.47
C ASP A 145 11.88 7.46 -8.45
N SER A 146 11.46 8.20 -7.43
CA SER A 146 10.07 8.64 -7.26
C SER A 146 9.90 10.13 -7.59
N THR A 147 10.87 10.79 -8.23
CA THR A 147 10.88 12.26 -8.36
C THR A 147 9.68 12.79 -9.16
N ASN A 148 9.14 11.99 -10.07
CA ASN A 148 7.90 12.27 -10.79
C ASN A 148 6.70 12.56 -9.87
N LEU A 149 6.70 12.06 -8.62
CA LEU A 149 5.66 12.36 -7.65
C LEU A 149 5.64 13.82 -7.23
N TRP A 150 6.74 14.54 -7.41
CA TRP A 150 6.86 15.98 -7.12
C TRP A 150 7.14 16.82 -8.37
N ASP A 151 7.04 16.24 -9.57
CA ASP A 151 7.23 16.98 -10.81
C ASP A 151 5.99 17.85 -11.11
N PRO A 152 6.12 19.18 -11.24
CA PRO A 152 5.01 20.07 -11.59
C PRO A 152 4.41 19.77 -12.98
N ALA A 153 5.12 19.09 -13.87
CA ALA A 153 4.59 18.62 -15.15
C ALA A 153 3.61 17.44 -14.99
N VAL A 154 3.73 16.67 -13.91
CA VAL A 154 2.86 15.52 -13.60
C VAL A 154 1.77 15.90 -12.60
N TYR A 155 2.12 16.68 -11.58
CA TYR A 155 1.22 17.12 -10.51
C TYR A 155 1.26 18.64 -10.35
N ALA A 156 0.17 19.32 -10.67
CA ALA A 156 0.03 20.76 -10.41
C ALA A 156 0.18 21.06 -8.91
N GLU A 157 0.95 22.10 -8.56
CA GLU A 157 1.30 22.45 -7.18
C GLU A 157 1.80 21.20 -6.40
N PRO A 158 2.91 20.57 -6.81
CA PRO A 158 3.32 19.27 -6.30
C PRO A 158 3.72 19.29 -4.83
N ASP A 159 4.19 20.43 -4.32
CA ASP A 159 4.58 20.63 -2.92
C ASP A 159 3.40 20.89 -1.98
N ARG A 160 2.21 21.12 -2.55
CA ARG A 160 1.00 21.38 -1.77
C ARG A 160 0.23 20.08 -1.59
N PHE A 161 -0.05 19.76 -0.32
CA PHE A 161 -0.98 18.70 0.02
C PHE A 161 -2.40 19.09 -0.42
N ASP A 162 -3.01 18.24 -1.23
CA ASP A 162 -4.39 18.39 -1.68
C ASP A 162 -5.13 17.05 -1.54
N GLY A 163 -5.86 16.91 -0.42
CA GLY A 163 -6.60 15.69 -0.09
C GLY A 163 -7.68 15.33 -1.12
N TYR A 164 -8.10 16.26 -1.98
CA TYR A 164 -9.10 16.05 -3.02
C TYR A 164 -8.48 15.77 -4.41
N ARG A 165 -7.16 15.83 -4.55
CA ARG A 165 -6.45 15.69 -5.84
C ARG A 165 -6.86 14.44 -6.60
N PHE A 166 -6.80 13.28 -5.95
CA PHE A 166 -7.11 12.01 -6.58
C PHE A 166 -8.63 11.74 -6.67
N LEU A 167 -9.43 12.36 -5.80
CA LEU A 167 -10.89 12.35 -5.94
C LEU A 167 -11.30 13.03 -7.25
N ARG A 168 -10.82 14.26 -7.49
CA ARG A 168 -11.14 15.01 -8.71
C ARG A 168 -10.66 14.29 -9.98
N LYS A 169 -9.47 13.68 -9.95
CA LYS A 169 -8.99 12.85 -11.07
C LYS A 169 -9.93 11.65 -11.31
N ARG A 170 -10.35 10.95 -10.25
CA ARG A 170 -11.27 9.82 -10.33
C ARG A 170 -12.63 10.22 -10.92
N GLU A 171 -13.17 11.37 -10.51
CA GLU A 171 -14.43 11.91 -11.05
C GLU A 171 -14.32 12.28 -12.53
N ALA A 172 -13.13 12.73 -12.97
CA ALA A 172 -12.80 12.94 -14.38
C ALA A 172 -12.59 11.64 -15.18
N GLY A 173 -12.78 10.47 -14.57
CA GLY A 173 -12.69 9.16 -15.22
C GLY A 173 -11.35 8.45 -15.08
N ASP A 174 -10.39 9.02 -14.34
CA ASP A 174 -9.10 8.37 -14.10
C ASP A 174 -9.22 7.21 -13.11
N LYS A 175 -9.11 5.98 -13.61
CA LYS A 175 -9.13 4.77 -12.80
C LYS A 175 -7.81 4.56 -12.03
N ALA A 176 -6.70 5.17 -12.45
CA ALA A 176 -5.41 5.06 -11.78
C ALA A 176 -5.34 5.85 -10.47
N SER A 177 -6.34 6.69 -10.17
CA SER A 177 -6.40 7.50 -8.96
C SER A 177 -6.87 6.77 -7.69
N GLN A 178 -7.33 5.52 -7.79
CA GLN A 178 -7.63 4.72 -6.59
C GLN A 178 -6.35 4.45 -5.78
N PHE A 179 -6.44 4.40 -4.45
CA PHE A 179 -5.29 4.22 -3.56
C PHE A 179 -4.44 3.00 -3.92
N VAL A 180 -5.09 1.87 -4.21
CA VAL A 180 -4.43 0.58 -4.50
C VAL A 180 -3.81 0.47 -5.88
N GLN A 181 -3.94 1.50 -6.72
CA GLN A 181 -3.43 1.48 -8.09
C GLN A 181 -2.00 1.97 -8.13
N SER A 182 -1.18 1.21 -8.87
CA SER A 182 0.23 1.49 -9.09
C SER A 182 0.50 1.53 -10.59
N GLY A 183 1.33 2.47 -11.02
CA GLY A 183 1.65 2.71 -12.42
C GLY A 183 2.90 3.57 -12.59
N PRO A 184 3.25 3.95 -13.83
CA PRO A 184 4.47 4.72 -14.12
C PRO A 184 4.53 6.07 -13.39
N GLU A 185 3.38 6.73 -13.21
CA GLU A 185 3.27 8.03 -12.52
C GLU A 185 3.09 7.90 -11.00
N PHE A 186 2.89 6.68 -10.51
CA PHE A 186 2.65 6.42 -9.08
C PHE A 186 3.01 4.97 -8.72
N SER A 187 4.23 4.75 -8.26
CA SER A 187 4.80 3.40 -8.06
C SER A 187 4.87 2.95 -6.60
N ALA A 188 4.10 3.56 -5.69
CA ALA A 188 4.24 3.34 -4.24
C ALA A 188 3.90 1.89 -3.79
N PHE A 189 3.10 1.15 -4.58
CA PHE A 189 2.84 -0.27 -4.37
C PHE A 189 3.71 -1.17 -5.26
N GLY A 190 4.77 -0.64 -5.86
CA GLY A 190 5.63 -1.35 -6.81
C GLY A 190 5.00 -1.48 -8.21
N GLY A 191 5.54 -2.36 -9.04
CA GLY A 191 5.10 -2.47 -10.44
C GLY A 191 5.40 -3.82 -11.07
N GLY A 192 4.65 -4.13 -12.14
CA GLY A 192 4.79 -5.36 -12.92
C GLY A 192 4.65 -6.63 -12.05
N ARG A 193 5.56 -7.58 -12.21
CA ARG A 193 5.60 -8.84 -11.45
C ARG A 193 5.73 -8.64 -9.93
N TYR A 194 6.24 -7.50 -9.50
CA TYR A 194 6.54 -7.19 -8.09
C TYR A 194 5.55 -6.19 -7.49
N LEU A 195 4.33 -6.14 -8.03
CA LEU A 195 3.25 -5.36 -7.45
C LEU A 195 2.90 -5.91 -6.06
N CYS A 196 2.76 -5.02 -5.08
CA CYS A 196 2.51 -5.36 -3.69
C CYS A 196 1.27 -6.25 -3.56
N PRO A 197 1.41 -7.48 -3.05
CA PRO A 197 0.27 -8.39 -2.87
C PRO A 197 -0.65 -7.92 -1.73
N GLY A 198 -0.13 -7.17 -0.77
CA GLY A 198 -0.87 -6.68 0.41
C GLY A 198 -1.67 -5.40 0.19
N ARG A 199 -1.61 -4.75 -0.98
CA ARG A 199 -2.20 -3.41 -1.18
C ARG A 199 -3.70 -3.31 -0.89
N LEU A 200 -4.47 -4.36 -1.22
CA LEU A 200 -5.92 -4.40 -0.93
C LEU A 200 -6.18 -4.56 0.57
N PHE A 201 -5.37 -5.38 1.24
CA PHE A 201 -5.42 -5.53 2.69
C PHE A 201 -5.07 -4.22 3.39
N ALA A 202 -3.97 -3.57 2.99
CA ALA A 202 -3.52 -2.30 3.53
C ALA A 202 -4.57 -1.19 3.34
N SER A 203 -5.22 -1.12 2.17
CA SER A 203 -6.32 -0.17 1.93
C SER A 203 -7.47 -0.36 2.92
N ASN A 204 -7.95 -1.59 3.09
CA ASN A 204 -9.04 -1.87 4.03
C ASN A 204 -8.62 -1.60 5.47
N GLU A 205 -7.42 -2.01 5.87
CA GLU A 205 -6.87 -1.79 7.21
C GLU A 205 -6.76 -0.29 7.54
N LEU A 206 -6.15 0.49 6.66
CA LEU A 206 -5.99 1.94 6.83
C LEU A 206 -7.33 2.66 6.87
N LYS A 207 -8.26 2.32 5.97
CA LYS A 207 -9.61 2.92 5.96
C LYS A 207 -10.37 2.64 7.25
N LEU A 208 -10.34 1.40 7.74
CA LEU A 208 -11.01 1.05 8.99
C LEU A 208 -10.37 1.70 10.21
N ALA A 209 -9.03 1.74 10.26
CA ALA A 209 -8.31 2.44 11.32
C ALA A 209 -8.64 3.94 11.33
N LEU A 210 -8.58 4.59 10.16
CA LEU A 210 -8.86 6.01 10.04
C LEU A 210 -10.34 6.33 10.34
N ALA A 211 -11.28 5.53 9.84
CA ALA A 211 -12.69 5.65 10.17
C ALA A 211 -12.94 5.56 11.69
N HIS A 212 -12.30 4.61 12.36
CA HIS A 212 -12.41 4.46 13.81
C HIS A 212 -11.89 5.70 14.54
N ILE A 213 -10.76 6.24 14.09
CA ILE A 213 -10.15 7.43 14.69
C ILE A 213 -11.05 8.65 14.47
N LEU A 214 -11.46 8.90 13.23
CA LEU A 214 -12.29 10.04 12.84
C LEU A 214 -13.62 10.08 13.60
N LEU A 215 -14.26 8.93 13.80
CA LEU A 215 -15.56 8.86 14.49
C LEU A 215 -15.47 9.00 16.02
N LYS A 216 -14.30 8.78 16.61
CA LYS A 216 -14.17 8.69 18.08
C LYS A 216 -13.23 9.72 18.70
N TYR A 217 -12.40 10.36 17.89
CA TYR A 217 -11.36 11.25 18.38
C TYR A 217 -11.26 12.51 17.51
N ASP A 218 -10.83 13.60 18.15
CA ASP A 218 -10.29 14.77 17.47
C ASP A 218 -8.77 14.69 17.50
N ILE A 219 -8.13 15.02 16.39
CA ILE A 219 -6.68 14.95 16.23
C ILE A 219 -6.14 16.36 16.07
N ARG A 220 -5.11 16.70 16.85
CA ARG A 220 -4.43 18.00 16.79
C ARG A 220 -2.95 17.80 17.01
N LEU A 221 -2.15 18.68 16.41
CA LEU A 221 -0.74 18.80 16.75
C LEU A 221 -0.60 19.38 18.16
N ALA A 222 0.49 19.03 18.83
CA ALA A 222 0.88 19.70 20.06
C ALA A 222 1.17 21.18 19.79
N GLU A 223 0.95 22.03 20.79
CA GLU A 223 1.20 23.46 20.67
C GLU A 223 2.66 23.74 20.29
N GLY A 224 2.87 24.61 19.31
CA GLY A 224 4.20 24.95 18.80
C GLY A 224 4.83 23.89 17.87
N TYR A 225 4.10 22.82 17.53
CA TYR A 225 4.58 21.82 16.58
C TYR A 225 4.06 22.09 15.17
N GLU A 226 4.97 22.16 14.20
CA GLU A 226 4.66 22.25 12.77
C GLU A 226 5.08 20.96 12.06
N VAL A 227 4.21 20.45 11.18
CA VAL A 227 4.54 19.32 10.33
C VAL A 227 5.57 19.79 9.31
N LYS A 228 6.80 19.26 9.41
CA LYS A 228 7.82 19.49 8.39
C LYS A 228 7.64 18.47 7.28
N SER A 229 7.28 18.93 6.08
CA SER A 229 7.37 18.11 4.88
C SER A 229 8.84 17.92 4.50
N LEU A 230 9.19 16.70 4.09
CA LEU A 230 10.51 16.40 3.52
C LEU A 230 10.54 17.00 2.12
N SER A 231 11.11 18.20 1.96
CA SER A 231 11.31 18.79 0.64
C SER A 231 12.57 18.22 0.02
N VAL A 232 12.44 17.20 -0.84
CA VAL A 232 13.55 16.78 -1.72
C VAL A 232 13.51 17.68 -2.95
N ARG A 233 14.19 18.83 -2.87
CA ARG A 233 14.33 19.71 -4.03
C ARG A 233 15.40 19.12 -4.94
N CYS A 234 15.06 18.86 -6.20
CA CYS A 234 16.07 18.71 -7.23
C CYS A 234 16.79 20.06 -7.31
N VAL A 235 17.98 20.16 -6.74
CA VAL A 235 18.82 21.34 -6.92
C VAL A 235 19.27 21.28 -8.37
N GLN A 236 18.58 22.00 -9.26
CA GLN A 236 19.08 22.26 -10.60
C GLN A 236 20.39 23.03 -10.47
N SER A 237 21.50 22.31 -10.31
CA SER A 237 22.85 22.83 -10.29
C SER A 237 23.81 21.70 -10.67
N CYS A 238 23.82 21.35 -11.96
CA CYS A 238 25.00 21.16 -12.81
C CYS A 238 24.59 20.64 -14.19
#